data_AF-D8RM24-F1
#
_entry.id   AF-D8RM24-F1
#
_cell.length_a   1.000
_cell.length_b   1.000
_cell.length_c   1.000
_cell.angle_alpha   90.00
_cell.angle_beta   90.00
_cell.angle_gamma   90.00
#
_symmetry.space_group_name_H-M   'P 1'
#
loop_
_entity.id
_entity.type
_entity.pdbx_description
1 polymer ?
#
loop_
_entity_poly.entity_id
_entity_poly.type
_entity_poly.pdbx_seq_one_letter_code
_entity_poly.pdbx_strand_id
1 'polypeptide(L)' 'CAVCLTDFQQQQSRLDPASDRLRFLPHCSHCFHCDCVDEWLQKHLFCPVCRTSLV' A
#
# COMPACT_ATOMS: atom_id res chain seq x y z
N CYS A 1 -1.33 -4.80 -4.21
CA CYS A 1 -1.69 -3.65 -3.35
C CYS A 1 -3.18 -3.34 -3.49
N ALA A 2 -3.95 -3.25 -2.40
CA ALA A 2 -5.39 -2.97 -2.47
C ALA A 2 -5.75 -1.53 -2.87
N VAL A 3 -4.77 -0.62 -2.89
CA VAL A 3 -4.95 0.79 -3.27
C VAL A 3 -4.85 0.96 -4.79
N CYS A 4 -3.75 0.49 -5.41
CA CYS A 4 -3.56 0.58 -6.86
C CYS A 4 -4.01 -0.66 -7.65
N LEU A 5 -4.47 -1.71 -6.95
CA LEU A 5 -4.93 -3.00 -7.52
C LEU A 5 -3.85 -3.78 -8.31
N THR A 6 -2.59 -3.35 -8.27
CA THR A 6 -1.45 -4.03 -8.94
C THR A 6 -0.81 -5.09 -8.04
N ASP A 7 -0.24 -6.14 -8.64
CA ASP A 7 0.60 -7.12 -7.95
C ASP A 7 1.91 -6.51 -7.42
N PHE A 8 2.51 -7.15 -6.41
CA PHE A 8 3.70 -6.65 -5.73
C PHE A 8 5.01 -6.95 -6.48
N GLN A 9 4.98 -7.87 -7.46
CA GLN A 9 6.02 -8.11 -8.44
C GLN A 9 5.56 -9.25 -9.36
N GLN A 10 5.59 -9.03 -10.68
CA GLN A 10 6.23 -9.95 -11.63
C GLN A 10 6.39 -9.44 -13.07
N GLN A 11 5.81 -8.33 -13.55
CA GLN A 11 5.91 -8.02 -15.01
C GLN A 11 6.15 -6.55 -15.36
N GLN A 12 7.40 -6.11 -15.30
CA GLN A 12 8.21 -5.51 -16.39
C GLN A 12 7.60 -4.49 -17.38
N SER A 13 6.45 -3.86 -17.13
CA SER A 13 5.87 -2.88 -18.07
C SER A 13 6.09 -1.43 -17.59
N ARG A 14 7.33 -0.97 -17.73
CA ARG A 14 7.78 0.41 -18.05
C ARG A 14 7.18 1.65 -17.36
N LEU A 15 6.29 1.55 -16.38
CA LEU A 15 5.50 2.71 -15.95
C LEU A 15 5.84 3.27 -14.57
N ASP A 16 6.39 2.51 -13.61
CA ASP A 16 6.78 3.13 -12.34
C ASP A 16 7.86 2.35 -11.55
N PRO A 17 9.14 2.78 -11.57
CA PRO A 17 10.23 2.13 -10.84
C PRO A 17 10.23 2.42 -9.32
N ALA A 18 9.38 3.34 -8.83
CA ALA A 18 9.35 3.70 -7.41
C ALA A 18 8.46 2.78 -6.56
N SER A 19 7.52 2.06 -7.19
CA SER A 19 6.50 1.24 -6.52
C SER A 19 7.00 -0.14 -6.04
N ASP A 20 8.31 -0.40 -5.97
CA ASP A 20 8.83 -1.69 -5.49
C ASP A 20 8.89 -1.76 -3.95
N ARG A 21 8.85 -0.61 -3.26
CA ARG A 21 8.93 -0.57 -1.80
C ARG A 21 7.60 -0.95 -1.18
N LEU A 22 7.58 -2.06 -0.44
CA LEU A 22 6.43 -2.53 0.32
C LEU A 22 6.47 -2.11 1.78
N ARG A 23 5.32 -1.75 2.33
CA ARG A 23 5.10 -1.38 3.73
C ARG A 23 4.00 -2.22 4.34
N PHE A 24 4.22 -2.64 5.59
CA PHE A 24 3.26 -3.38 6.39
C PHE A 24 2.69 -2.49 7.48
N LEU A 25 1.38 -2.60 7.71
CA LEU A 25 0.72 -1.92 8.82
C LEU A 25 0.83 -2.75 10.11
N PRO A 26 1.40 -2.21 11.21
CA PRO A 26 1.68 -3.01 12.42
C PRO A 26 0.41 -3.53 13.12
N HIS A 27 -0.73 -2.84 12.98
CA HIS A 27 -1.98 -3.23 13.66
C HIS A 27 -2.76 -4.37 12.99
N CYS A 28 -2.54 -4.59 11.69
CA CYS A 28 -3.32 -5.58 10.93
C CYS A 28 -2.48 -6.45 9.99
N SER A 29 -1.16 -6.24 9.95
CA SER A 29 -0.22 -6.97 9.11
C SER A 29 -0.52 -6.95 7.60
N HIS A 30 -1.37 -6.03 7.13
CA HIS A 30 -1.63 -5.87 5.71
C HIS A 30 -0.47 -5.14 5.01
N CYS A 31 -0.17 -5.59 3.80
CA CYS A 31 0.93 -5.10 2.97
C CYS A 31 0.42 -4.21 1.84
N PHE A 32 1.11 -3.10 1.59
CA PHE A 32 0.82 -2.14 0.53
C PHE A 32 2.12 -1.58 -0.05
N HIS A 33 2.10 -0.96 -1.24
CA HIS A 33 3.23 -0.15 -1.68
C HIS A 33 3.37 1.06 -0.74
N CYS A 34 4.60 1.47 -0.44
CA CYS A 34 4.91 2.62 0.39
C CYS A 34 4.17 3.86 -0.10
N ASP A 35 4.34 4.25 -1.35
CA ASP A 35 3.67 5.44 -1.91
C ASP A 35 2.14 5.34 -1.86
N CYS A 36 1.58 4.17 -2.18
CA CYS A 36 0.15 3.97 -2.15
C CYS A 36 -0.43 4.10 -0.72
N VAL A 37 0.26 3.55 0.28
CA VAL A 37 -0.20 3.66 1.67
C VAL A 37 0.08 5.04 2.24
N ASP A 38 1.20 5.68 1.88
CA ASP A 38 1.53 7.03 2.35
C ASP A 38 0.53 8.06 1.82
N GLU A 39 0.16 8.02 0.54
CA GLU A 39 -0.86 8.92 -0.03
C GLU A 39 -2.25 8.67 0.57
N TRP A 40 -2.59 7.40 0.82
CA TRP A 40 -3.84 7.04 1.51
C TRP A 40 -3.88 7.59 2.94
N LEU A 41 -2.78 7.42 3.71
CA LEU A 41 -2.67 7.85 5.09
C LEU A 41 -2.73 9.38 5.26
N GLN A 42 -2.42 10.14 4.22
CA GLN A 42 -2.62 11.60 4.25
C GLN A 42 -4.10 12.00 4.36
N LYS A 43 -5.02 11.16 3.89
CA LYS A 43 -6.47 11.42 3.90
C LYS A 43 -7.21 10.59 4.95
N HIS A 44 -6.70 9.39 5.25
CA HIS A 44 -7.42 8.37 6.00
C HIS A 44 -6.47 7.56 6.89
N LEU A 45 -6.66 7.60 8.21
CA LEU A 45 -5.82 6.89 9.20
C LEU A 45 -6.26 5.44 9.46
N PHE A 46 -6.87 4.79 8.47
CA PHE A 46 -7.42 3.45 8.59
C PHE A 46 -6.95 2.55 7.47
N CYS A 47 -6.77 1.28 7.80
CA CYS A 47 -6.37 0.27 6.82
C CYS A 47 -7.42 0.16 5.69
N PRO A 48 -7.01 0.25 4.42
CA PRO A 48 -7.95 0.18 3.29
C PRO A 48 -8.62 -1.19 3.13
N VAL A 49 -8.07 -2.25 3.75
CA VAL A 49 -8.61 -3.62 3.68
C VAL A 49 -9.57 -3.90 4.83
N CYS A 50 -9.11 -3.71 6.08
CA CYS A 50 -9.86 -4.12 7.27
C CYS A 50 -10.42 -2.95 8.10
N ARG A 51 -10.18 -1.71 7.68
CA ARG A 51 -10.58 -0.48 8.39
C ARG A 51 -10.06 -0.34 9.82
N THR A 52 -9.06 -1.14 10.20
CA THR A 52 -8.36 -0.99 11.48
C THR A 52 -7.68 0.39 11.55
N SER A 53 -7.95 1.13 12.63
CA SER A 53 -7.28 2.39 12.94
C SER A 53 -5.78 2.17 13.13
N LEU A 54 -4.99 3.11 12.61
CA LEU A 54 -3.53 3.14 12.77
C LEU A 54 -3.07 4.18 13.80
N VAL A 55 -4.03 4.89 14.41
CA VAL A 55 -3.88 5.71 15.62
C VAL A 55 -4.36 4.91 16.82
#